data_AF-A0AAE9ENM4-F1
#
_entry.id   AF-A0AAE9ENM4-F1
#
_cell.length_a   1.000
_cell.length_b   1.000
_cell.length_c   1.000
_cell.angle_alpha   90.00
_cell.angle_beta   90.00
_cell.angle_gamma   90.00
#
_symmetry.space_group_name_H-M   'P 1'
#
loop_
_entity.id
_entity.type
_entity.pdbx_description
1 polymer ?
#
loop_
_entity_poly.entity_id
_entity_poly.type
_entity_poly.pdbx_seq_one_letter_code
_entity_poly.pdbx_strand_id
1 'polypeptide(L)'
;MSKPEPIWQHLPFHFKEDVVSYLDFKSKCSLRMCSKDDQKVVDSRPITIDYFGLNLTERPVDDVHKNTPAEIVLRDKDVTMSKFFSPHSAIVYFMKIFKLDKKFKVNTLNIHVWNYNLHSNHFKFFKNFLECMNTEKVRPKIRNFELPTSFMDEKQLESLVRAVNIEHLETMSLGCATRFQLENLARSEQWTKVKALKLHTRDQIDPRWVSHIQRLNIRVGKLSPGCISSLLKDLLSNNVPHGSFISVSTYYPVVNTRNATLNNIFKKLISASVASVPSSADGQIDYDALAAKIEMLRPNRYWKRAHNIDTRALNQFKNCYFSPIQCVLMERRRK
;
A
#
# COMPACT_ATOMS: atom_id res chain seq x y z
N MET A 1 53.79 26.78 10.99
CA MET A 1 53.23 25.48 10.57
C MET A 1 51.72 25.59 10.62
N SER A 2 51.03 25.40 9.51
CA SER A 2 49.56 25.37 9.49
C SER A 2 49.07 24.21 10.35
N LYS A 3 48.00 24.41 11.13
CA LYS A 3 47.36 23.30 11.84
C LYS A 3 46.87 22.28 10.81
N PRO A 4 47.13 20.96 11.01
CA PRO A 4 46.60 19.95 10.11
C PRO A 4 45.07 20.03 10.11
N GLU A 5 44.48 19.98 8.92
CA GLU A 5 43.04 19.97 8.78
C GLU A 5 42.46 18.70 9.44
N PRO A 6 41.29 18.80 10.09
CA PRO A 6 40.66 17.64 10.70
C PRO A 6 40.29 16.61 9.62
N ILE A 7 41.00 15.49 9.61
CA ILE A 7 40.68 14.35 8.76
C ILE A 7 39.54 13.53 9.39
N TRP A 8 38.78 12.81 8.56
CA TRP A 8 37.63 11.99 8.97
C TRP A 8 37.90 11.17 10.25
N GLN A 9 39.07 10.56 10.36
CA GLN A 9 39.45 9.73 11.51
C GLN A 9 39.38 10.48 12.85
N HIS A 10 39.71 11.78 12.87
CA HIS A 10 39.75 12.60 14.09
C HIS A 10 38.38 13.20 14.46
N LEU A 11 37.35 13.04 13.63
CA LEU A 11 36.02 13.58 13.94
C LEU A 11 35.37 12.79 15.09
N PRO A 12 34.61 13.46 15.98
CA PRO A 12 33.87 12.80 17.04
C PRO A 12 32.91 11.73 16.52
N PHE A 13 32.73 10.65 17.29
CA PHE A 13 31.88 9.52 16.88
C PHE A 13 30.44 9.95 16.57
N HIS A 14 29.83 10.78 17.43
CA HIS A 14 28.45 11.26 17.23
C HIS A 14 28.28 12.04 15.92
N PHE A 15 29.28 12.84 15.53
CA PHE A 15 29.25 13.58 14.27
C PHE A 15 29.30 12.61 13.07
N LYS A 16 30.12 11.55 13.15
CA LYS A 16 30.17 10.52 12.10
C LYS A 16 28.85 9.76 11.99
N GLU A 17 28.20 9.45 13.11
CA GLU A 17 26.86 8.84 13.12
C GLU A 17 25.83 9.72 12.41
N ASP A 18 25.85 11.02 12.68
CA ASP A 18 24.95 11.97 12.04
C ASP A 18 25.19 12.01 10.52
N VAL A 19 26.45 12.10 10.08
CA VAL A 19 26.79 12.02 8.65
C VAL A 19 26.28 10.73 8.03
N VAL A 20 26.50 9.58 8.67
CA VAL A 20 26.00 8.28 8.19
C VAL A 20 24.48 8.26 8.05
N SER A 21 23.74 8.95 8.92
CA SER A 21 22.27 9.04 8.80
C SER A 21 21.83 9.71 7.48
N TYR A 22 22.62 10.66 6.97
CA TYR A 22 22.39 11.36 5.71
C TYR A 22 22.90 10.61 4.48
N LEU A 23 23.68 9.55 4.62
CA LEU A 23 24.11 8.72 3.48
C LEU A 23 22.99 7.80 2.98
N ASP A 24 22.94 7.58 1.66
CA ASP A 24 22.14 6.54 1.05
C ASP A 24 22.74 5.15 1.28
N PHE A 25 21.97 4.10 1.00
CA PHE A 25 22.34 2.71 1.19
C PHE A 25 23.67 2.33 0.51
N LYS A 26 23.89 2.79 -0.72
CA LYS A 26 25.10 2.47 -1.48
C LYS A 26 26.30 3.12 -0.83
N SER A 27 26.20 4.41 -0.50
CA SER A 27 27.26 5.15 0.19
C SER A 27 27.57 4.57 1.57
N LYS A 28 26.54 4.14 2.33
CA LYS A 28 26.72 3.41 3.60
C LYS A 28 27.48 2.11 3.40
N CYS A 29 27.10 1.30 2.40
CA CYS A 29 27.80 0.05 2.09
C CYS A 29 29.25 0.31 1.71
N SER A 30 29.54 1.34 0.90
CA SER A 30 30.90 1.72 0.53
C SER A 30 31.72 2.14 1.76
N LEU A 31 31.19 3.04 2.59
CA LEU A 31 31.86 3.50 3.81
C LEU A 31 32.13 2.35 4.79
N ARG A 32 31.16 1.44 4.95
CA ARG A 32 31.28 0.24 5.80
C ARG A 32 32.47 -0.65 5.41
N MET A 33 32.86 -0.65 4.14
CA MET A 33 33.97 -1.45 3.62
C MET A 33 35.33 -0.75 3.72
N CYS A 34 35.38 0.54 4.08
CA CYS A 34 36.61 1.32 4.11
C CYS A 34 37.53 0.94 5.28
N SER A 35 36.98 0.77 6.49
CA SER A 35 37.76 0.39 7.68
C SER A 35 36.88 -0.24 8.76
N LYS A 36 37.51 -0.88 9.77
CA LYS A 36 36.78 -1.45 10.93
C LYS A 36 36.07 -0.38 11.75
N ASP A 37 36.62 0.83 11.84
CA ASP A 37 35.98 1.90 12.61
C ASP A 37 34.82 2.51 11.85
N ASP A 38 34.93 2.66 10.52
CA ASP A 38 33.81 3.08 9.67
C ASP A 38 32.68 2.04 9.70
N GLN A 39 33.03 0.75 9.68
CA GLN A 39 32.06 -0.32 9.85
C GLN A 39 31.30 -0.19 11.17
N LYS A 40 31.97 0.09 12.29
CA LYS A 40 31.31 0.31 13.59
C LYS A 40 30.37 1.52 13.56
N VAL A 41 30.78 2.62 12.92
CA VAL A 41 29.93 3.81 12.78
C VAL A 41 28.68 3.45 11.96
N VAL A 42 28.83 2.78 10.83
CA VAL A 42 27.69 2.38 10.00
C VAL A 42 26.77 1.39 10.74
N ASP A 43 27.34 0.38 11.40
CA ASP A 43 26.59 -0.68 12.09
C ASP A 43 25.96 -0.19 13.43
N SER A 44 26.33 1.00 13.91
CA SER A 44 25.74 1.60 15.11
C SER A 44 24.25 1.95 14.92
N ARG A 45 23.84 2.28 13.69
CA ARG A 45 22.49 2.73 13.35
C ARG A 45 21.77 1.72 12.44
N PRO A 46 20.44 1.54 12.61
CA PRO A 46 19.65 0.75 11.68
C PRO A 46 19.76 1.25 10.24
N ILE A 47 20.04 0.35 9.31
CA ILE A 47 19.93 0.65 7.88
C ILE A 47 18.45 0.57 7.49
N THR A 48 17.89 1.71 7.08
CA THR A 48 16.54 1.79 6.49
C THR A 48 16.67 2.25 5.05
N ILE A 49 16.00 1.58 4.13
CA ILE A 49 15.91 1.97 2.72
C ILE A 49 14.48 2.30 2.33
N ASP A 50 14.31 3.17 1.34
CA ASP A 50 12.97 3.61 0.93
C ASP A 50 12.18 2.56 0.16
N TYR A 51 12.83 1.81 -0.72
CA TYR A 51 12.16 0.84 -1.58
C TYR A 51 13.04 -0.37 -1.90
N PHE A 52 12.45 -1.56 -1.76
CA PHE A 52 13.01 -2.82 -2.23
C PHE A 52 11.99 -3.50 -3.14
N GLY A 53 12.34 -3.73 -4.40
CA GLY A 53 11.51 -4.43 -5.38
C GLY A 53 12.10 -5.77 -5.77
N LEU A 54 11.28 -6.81 -5.82
CA LEU A 54 11.58 -8.09 -6.45
C LEU A 54 10.58 -8.29 -7.59
N ASN A 55 11.04 -8.01 -8.81
CA ASN A 55 10.24 -8.16 -10.02
C ASN A 55 10.66 -9.44 -10.72
N LEU A 56 9.71 -10.27 -11.13
CA LEU A 56 9.96 -11.45 -11.93
C LEU A 56 8.91 -11.53 -13.04
N THR A 57 9.34 -11.22 -14.24
CA THR A 57 8.48 -11.24 -15.43
C THR A 57 9.09 -12.17 -16.46
N GLU A 58 8.25 -12.97 -17.08
CA GLU A 58 8.69 -13.74 -18.24
C GLU A 58 9.14 -12.78 -19.35
N ARG A 59 10.33 -13.03 -19.87
CA ARG A 59 11.00 -12.18 -20.86
C ARG A 59 10.82 -12.79 -22.25
N PRO A 60 10.57 -11.97 -23.28
CA PRO A 60 10.57 -12.45 -24.67
C PRO A 60 11.85 -13.20 -25.04
N VAL A 61 11.77 -14.05 -26.06
CA VAL A 61 12.89 -14.90 -26.52
C VAL A 61 14.12 -14.07 -26.91
N ASP A 62 13.92 -12.84 -27.40
CA ASP A 62 14.98 -11.96 -27.88
C ASP A 62 15.44 -10.92 -26.83
N ASP A 63 14.95 -11.02 -25.59
CA ASP A 63 15.34 -10.12 -24.51
C ASP A 63 16.74 -10.46 -23.97
N VAL A 64 17.60 -9.44 -23.80
CA VAL A 64 18.97 -9.57 -23.28
C VAL A 64 19.00 -10.22 -21.89
N HIS A 65 17.93 -10.08 -21.11
CA HIS A 65 17.75 -10.64 -19.79
C HIS A 65 16.90 -11.91 -19.76
N LYS A 66 16.72 -12.61 -20.89
CA LYS A 66 16.00 -13.89 -20.95
C LYS A 66 16.45 -14.89 -19.89
N ASN A 67 17.76 -15.03 -19.69
CA ASN A 67 18.35 -15.94 -18.69
C ASN A 67 18.37 -15.36 -17.27
N THR A 68 18.04 -14.07 -17.13
CA THR A 68 18.03 -13.35 -15.85
C THR A 68 16.72 -12.55 -15.67
N PRO A 69 15.55 -13.22 -15.71
CA PRO A 69 14.26 -12.54 -15.76
C PRO A 69 13.86 -11.85 -14.45
N ALA A 70 14.56 -12.14 -13.35
CA ALA A 70 14.32 -11.52 -12.06
C ALA A 70 15.13 -10.22 -11.93
N GLU A 71 14.46 -9.11 -11.65
CA GLU A 71 15.10 -7.84 -11.34
C GLU A 71 14.92 -7.52 -9.86
N ILE A 72 16.01 -7.15 -9.19
CA ILE A 72 15.95 -6.56 -7.86
C ILE A 72 16.24 -5.07 -7.98
N VAL A 73 15.34 -4.26 -7.44
CA VAL A 73 15.40 -2.79 -7.47
C VAL A 73 15.53 -2.27 -6.05
N LEU A 74 16.53 -1.44 -5.79
CA LEU A 74 16.76 -0.75 -4.54
C LEU A 74 16.66 0.75 -4.82
N ARG A 75 15.81 1.45 -4.06
CA ARG A 75 15.81 2.93 -4.06
C ARG A 75 15.96 3.41 -2.63
N ASP A 76 16.85 4.38 -2.46
CA ASP A 76 17.07 5.05 -1.19
C ASP A 76 17.49 6.48 -1.52
N LYS A 77 16.70 7.46 -1.06
CA LYS A 77 16.88 8.88 -1.43
C LYS A 77 16.89 9.03 -2.95
N ASP A 78 17.86 9.77 -3.48
CA ASP A 78 17.99 10.04 -4.92
C ASP A 78 18.71 8.92 -5.70
N VAL A 79 19.09 7.83 -5.02
CA VAL A 79 19.83 6.72 -5.63
C VAL A 79 18.89 5.57 -5.97
N THR A 80 18.92 5.15 -7.23
CA THR A 80 18.26 3.92 -7.70
C THR A 80 19.31 2.94 -8.22
N MET A 81 19.22 1.70 -7.76
CA MET A 81 20.03 0.59 -8.24
C MET A 81 19.11 -0.53 -8.71
N SER A 82 19.36 -1.08 -9.88
CA SER A 82 18.71 -2.30 -10.34
C SER A 82 19.72 -3.31 -10.85
N LYS A 83 19.41 -4.59 -10.67
CA LYS A 83 20.23 -5.69 -11.17
C LYS A 83 19.35 -6.89 -11.53
N PHE A 84 19.73 -7.55 -12.62
CA PHE A 84 19.07 -8.74 -13.13
C PHE A 84 19.75 -10.02 -12.64
N PHE A 85 18.93 -11.05 -12.38
CA PHE A 85 19.33 -12.32 -11.78
C PHE A 85 18.54 -13.47 -12.39
N SER A 86 19.12 -14.67 -12.34
CA SER A 86 18.30 -15.88 -12.43
C SER A 86 17.36 -15.97 -11.21
N PRO A 87 16.20 -16.64 -11.30
CA PRO A 87 15.24 -16.69 -10.20
C PRO A 87 15.84 -17.20 -8.89
N HIS A 88 16.66 -18.26 -8.95
CA HIS A 88 17.36 -18.78 -7.78
C HIS A 88 18.34 -17.76 -7.17
N SER A 89 19.13 -17.09 -8.00
CA SER A 89 20.08 -16.07 -7.53
C SER A 89 19.37 -14.86 -6.91
N ALA A 90 18.19 -14.50 -7.42
CA ALA A 90 17.36 -13.44 -6.83
C ALA A 90 16.90 -13.81 -5.41
N ILE A 91 16.45 -15.05 -5.19
CA ILE A 91 16.08 -15.55 -3.86
C ILE A 91 17.28 -15.45 -2.91
N VAL A 92 18.45 -15.96 -3.32
CA VAL A 92 19.67 -15.92 -2.50
C VAL A 92 20.08 -14.47 -2.18
N TYR A 93 20.00 -13.58 -3.17
CA TYR A 93 20.34 -12.16 -2.97
C TYR A 93 19.35 -11.48 -2.02
N PHE A 94 18.05 -11.76 -2.15
CA PHE A 94 17.03 -11.28 -1.23
C PHE A 94 17.35 -11.68 0.21
N MET A 95 17.63 -12.97 0.46
CA MET A 95 17.96 -13.44 1.81
C MET A 95 19.22 -12.75 2.37
N LYS A 96 20.26 -12.60 1.54
CA LYS A 96 21.51 -11.91 1.92
C LYS A 96 21.26 -10.46 2.37
N ILE A 97 20.44 -9.71 1.64
CA ILE A 97 20.13 -8.31 1.98
C ILE A 97 19.41 -8.23 3.33
N PHE A 98 18.35 -9.01 3.52
CA PHE A 98 17.59 -8.99 4.77
C PHE A 98 18.34 -9.63 5.97
N LYS A 99 19.47 -10.29 5.72
CA LYS A 99 20.40 -10.80 6.74
C LYS A 99 21.58 -9.88 7.03
N LEU A 100 21.79 -8.84 6.23
CA LEU A 100 22.95 -7.96 6.36
C LEU A 100 23.05 -7.37 7.77
N ASP A 101 21.90 -6.96 8.32
CA ASP A 101 21.76 -6.42 9.67
C ASP A 101 20.41 -6.86 10.25
N LYS A 102 20.38 -7.29 11.52
CA LYS A 102 19.14 -7.58 12.26
C LYS A 102 18.22 -6.36 12.39
N LYS A 103 18.77 -5.15 12.28
CA LYS A 103 18.06 -3.87 12.31
C LYS A 103 17.70 -3.35 10.91
N PHE A 104 18.03 -4.09 9.84
CA PHE A 104 17.69 -3.70 8.47
C PHE A 104 16.17 -3.56 8.30
N LYS A 105 15.74 -2.44 7.73
CA LYS A 105 14.34 -2.09 7.51
C LYS A 105 14.13 -1.59 6.09
N VAL A 106 12.92 -1.81 5.57
CA VAL A 106 12.51 -1.31 4.25
C VAL A 106 11.20 -0.55 4.42
N ASN A 107 11.13 0.68 3.91
CA ASN A 107 9.88 1.43 3.94
C ASN A 107 8.84 0.77 3.04
N THR A 108 9.18 0.46 1.79
CA THR A 108 8.29 -0.25 0.87
C THR A 108 8.94 -1.49 0.27
N LEU A 109 8.37 -2.66 0.54
CA LEU A 109 8.71 -3.90 -0.15
C LEU A 109 7.67 -4.15 -1.24
N ASN A 110 8.12 -4.28 -2.48
CA ASN A 110 7.29 -4.65 -3.62
C ASN A 110 7.71 -6.02 -4.14
N ILE A 111 6.77 -6.96 -4.28
CA ILE A 111 7.00 -8.24 -4.94
C ILE A 111 6.03 -8.37 -6.11
N HIS A 112 6.56 -8.33 -7.32
CA HIS A 112 5.79 -8.38 -8.54
C HIS A 112 6.24 -9.53 -9.44
N VAL A 113 5.49 -10.62 -9.41
CA VAL A 113 5.67 -11.76 -10.31
C VAL A 113 4.52 -11.75 -11.30
N TRP A 114 4.83 -11.59 -12.58
CA TRP A 114 3.82 -11.45 -13.63
C TRP A 114 4.15 -12.27 -14.86
N ASN A 115 3.12 -12.90 -15.43
CA ASN A 115 3.22 -13.75 -16.61
C ASN A 115 4.27 -14.88 -16.51
N TYR A 116 4.72 -15.25 -15.30
CA TYR A 116 5.76 -16.26 -15.08
C TYR A 116 5.15 -17.66 -14.88
N ASN A 117 4.08 -17.97 -15.61
CA ASN A 117 3.22 -19.11 -15.33
C ASN A 117 3.55 -20.37 -16.14
N LEU A 118 4.41 -20.27 -17.17
CA LEU A 118 4.83 -21.44 -17.93
C LEU A 118 5.39 -22.53 -17.00
N HIS A 119 4.96 -23.78 -17.23
CA HIS A 119 5.44 -24.97 -16.53
C HIS A 119 5.42 -24.90 -15.00
N SER A 120 4.45 -24.17 -14.44
CA SER A 120 4.28 -23.96 -12.99
C SER A 120 5.46 -23.22 -12.34
N ASN A 121 6.23 -22.45 -13.11
CA ASN A 121 7.41 -21.74 -12.61
C ASN A 121 7.06 -20.71 -11.54
N HIS A 122 5.93 -20.01 -11.65
CA HIS A 122 5.40 -19.13 -10.60
C HIS A 122 5.25 -19.86 -9.27
N PHE A 123 4.58 -21.01 -9.28
CA PHE A 123 4.38 -21.81 -8.08
C PHE A 123 5.70 -22.30 -7.50
N LYS A 124 6.60 -22.85 -8.34
CA LYS A 124 7.93 -23.33 -7.93
C LYS A 124 8.77 -22.21 -7.32
N PHE A 125 8.74 -21.02 -7.93
CA PHE A 125 9.45 -19.85 -7.43
C PHE A 125 9.00 -19.49 -6.01
N PHE A 126 7.70 -19.31 -5.79
CA PHE A 126 7.21 -18.96 -4.45
C PHE A 126 7.39 -20.08 -3.43
N LYS A 127 7.26 -21.35 -3.84
CA LYS A 127 7.56 -22.48 -2.96
C LYS A 127 9.01 -22.40 -2.46
N ASN A 128 9.97 -22.27 -3.37
CA ASN A 128 11.39 -22.16 -3.03
C ASN A 128 11.68 -20.88 -2.23
N PHE A 129 11.07 -19.76 -2.59
CA PHE A 129 11.25 -18.48 -1.90
C PHE A 129 10.77 -18.55 -0.44
N LEU A 130 9.58 -19.12 -0.20
CA LEU A 130 9.02 -19.32 1.14
C LEU A 130 9.85 -20.31 1.95
N GLU A 131 10.28 -21.41 1.33
CA GLU A 131 11.17 -22.40 1.95
C GLU A 131 12.49 -21.75 2.39
N CYS A 132 13.15 -20.98 1.52
CA CYS A 132 14.35 -20.23 1.86
C CYS A 132 14.09 -19.24 3.00
N MET A 133 13.01 -18.44 2.97
CA MET A 133 12.70 -17.52 4.07
C MET A 133 12.53 -18.24 5.42
N ASN A 134 11.95 -19.44 5.41
CA ASN A 134 11.74 -20.24 6.62
C ASN A 134 13.04 -20.87 7.12
N THR A 135 13.78 -21.55 6.25
CA THR A 135 15.07 -22.19 6.57
C THR A 135 16.08 -21.16 7.06
N GLU A 136 16.13 -20.01 6.39
CA GLU A 136 17.05 -18.92 6.71
C GLU A 136 16.56 -18.01 7.84
N LYS A 137 15.36 -18.25 8.38
CA LYS A 137 14.68 -17.47 9.43
C LYS A 137 14.61 -15.97 9.10
N VAL A 138 14.41 -15.66 7.82
CA VAL A 138 14.26 -14.29 7.34
C VAL A 138 12.81 -13.86 7.53
N ARG A 139 12.63 -12.73 8.23
CA ARG A 139 11.33 -12.08 8.45
C ARG A 139 11.47 -10.60 8.11
N PRO A 140 11.18 -10.18 6.85
CA PRO A 140 11.36 -8.81 6.40
C PRO A 140 10.68 -7.79 7.32
N LYS A 141 11.43 -6.80 7.79
CA LYS A 141 10.93 -5.67 8.58
C LYS A 141 10.53 -4.55 7.63
N ILE A 142 9.24 -4.49 7.31
CA ILE A 142 8.71 -3.59 6.28
C ILE A 142 7.59 -2.72 6.82
N ARG A 143 7.45 -1.50 6.29
CA ARG A 143 6.34 -0.60 6.62
C ARG A 143 5.16 -0.75 5.66
N ASN A 144 5.45 -0.84 4.37
CA ASN A 144 4.48 -0.96 3.30
C ASN A 144 4.76 -2.24 2.52
N PHE A 145 3.73 -3.08 2.34
CA PHE A 145 3.84 -4.29 1.52
C PHE A 145 3.01 -4.17 0.25
N GLU A 146 3.67 -4.10 -0.90
CA GLU A 146 3.04 -4.08 -2.21
C GLU A 146 3.19 -5.43 -2.90
N LEU A 147 2.07 -6.08 -3.19
CA LEU A 147 2.02 -7.40 -3.79
C LEU A 147 1.01 -7.40 -4.94
N PRO A 148 1.36 -6.79 -6.09
CA PRO A 148 0.54 -6.84 -7.31
C PRO A 148 0.40 -8.24 -7.95
N THR A 149 1.15 -9.22 -7.43
CA THR A 149 1.19 -10.61 -7.89
C THR A 149 -0.11 -11.35 -7.60
N SER A 150 -0.63 -12.06 -8.61
CA SER A 150 -1.76 -13.00 -8.44
C SER A 150 -1.26 -14.39 -8.07
N PHE A 151 -1.89 -15.04 -7.09
CA PHE A 151 -1.55 -16.40 -6.66
C PHE A 151 -2.65 -17.37 -7.07
N MET A 152 -2.26 -18.43 -7.79
CA MET A 152 -3.17 -19.55 -8.12
C MET A 152 -3.35 -20.49 -6.93
N ASP A 153 -2.28 -20.69 -6.15
CA ASP A 153 -2.33 -21.49 -4.93
C ASP A 153 -2.91 -20.65 -3.78
N GLU A 154 -3.83 -21.26 -3.04
CA GLU A 154 -4.55 -20.60 -1.96
C GLU A 154 -3.68 -20.28 -0.74
N LYS A 155 -2.60 -21.05 -0.52
CA LYS A 155 -1.73 -20.95 0.66
C LYS A 155 -0.52 -20.07 0.42
N GLN A 156 -0.05 -19.90 -0.82
CA GLN A 156 1.16 -19.13 -1.12
C GLN A 156 1.03 -17.65 -0.73
N LEU A 157 -0.11 -17.01 -1.03
CA LEU A 157 -0.34 -15.62 -0.63
C LEU A 157 -0.32 -15.48 0.91
N GLU A 158 -1.07 -16.32 1.60
CA GLU A 158 -1.13 -16.31 3.06
C GLU A 158 0.25 -16.55 3.68
N SER A 159 0.96 -17.57 3.20
CA SER A 159 2.29 -17.93 3.71
C SER A 159 3.30 -16.79 3.52
N LEU A 160 3.23 -16.09 2.39
CA LEU A 160 4.08 -14.93 2.12
C LEU A 160 3.77 -13.77 3.06
N VAL A 161 2.49 -13.42 3.25
CA VAL A 161 2.10 -12.37 4.19
C VAL A 161 2.51 -12.74 5.61
N ARG A 162 2.34 -14.00 6.03
CA ARG A 162 2.74 -14.48 7.36
C ARG A 162 4.25 -14.49 7.59
N ALA A 163 5.05 -14.55 6.53
CA ALA A 163 6.50 -14.50 6.61
C ALA A 163 7.05 -13.08 6.87
N VAL A 164 6.22 -12.03 6.78
CA VAL A 164 6.62 -10.65 7.08
C VAL A 164 6.61 -10.39 8.59
N ASN A 165 7.57 -9.59 9.06
CA ASN A 165 7.59 -9.14 10.45
C ASN A 165 6.42 -8.17 10.70
N ILE A 166 5.65 -8.47 11.75
CA ILE A 166 4.40 -7.77 12.08
C ILE A 166 4.59 -6.39 12.73
N GLU A 167 5.70 -6.16 13.43
CA GLU A 167 5.87 -5.00 14.32
C GLU A 167 5.86 -3.65 13.58
N HIS A 168 6.27 -3.67 12.31
CA HIS A 168 6.45 -2.45 11.52
C HIS A 168 5.44 -2.30 10.38
N LEU A 169 4.62 -3.32 10.11
CA LEU A 169 3.70 -3.32 8.97
C LEU A 169 2.53 -2.36 9.21
N GLU A 170 2.40 -1.33 8.37
CA GLU A 170 1.35 -0.33 8.44
C GLU A 170 0.39 -0.39 7.26
N THR A 171 0.90 -0.66 6.06
CA THR A 171 0.11 -0.64 4.84
C THR A 171 0.30 -1.89 3.99
N MET A 172 -0.77 -2.29 3.29
CA MET A 172 -0.76 -3.44 2.41
C MET A 172 -1.49 -3.11 1.10
N SER A 173 -0.90 -3.49 -0.02
CA SER A 173 -1.49 -3.37 -1.35
C SER A 173 -1.51 -4.73 -2.03
N LEU A 174 -2.70 -5.32 -2.22
CA LEU A 174 -2.85 -6.66 -2.81
C LEU A 174 -3.50 -6.60 -4.20
N GLY A 175 -2.88 -7.29 -5.16
CA GLY A 175 -3.39 -7.48 -6.52
C GLY A 175 -4.11 -8.81 -6.70
N CYS A 176 -5.31 -8.77 -7.27
CA CYS A 176 -6.06 -9.94 -7.74
C CYS A 176 -6.25 -11.09 -6.72
N ALA A 177 -6.41 -10.77 -5.42
CA ALA A 177 -6.65 -11.78 -4.39
C ALA A 177 -8.06 -12.36 -4.49
N THR A 178 -8.20 -13.69 -4.35
CA THR A 178 -9.51 -14.35 -4.33
C THR A 178 -10.20 -14.20 -2.98
N ARG A 179 -11.52 -14.42 -2.94
CA ARG A 179 -12.30 -14.42 -1.71
C ARG A 179 -11.73 -15.37 -0.65
N PHE A 180 -11.35 -16.58 -1.04
CA PHE A 180 -10.82 -17.59 -0.12
C PHE A 180 -9.48 -17.16 0.47
N GLN A 181 -8.59 -16.62 -0.37
CA GLN A 181 -7.32 -16.08 0.08
C GLN A 181 -7.51 -14.91 1.06
N LEU A 182 -8.45 -14.01 0.78
CA LEU A 182 -8.77 -12.89 1.67
C LEU A 182 -9.36 -13.37 3.00
N GLU A 183 -10.20 -14.40 2.99
CA GLU A 183 -10.75 -14.97 4.22
C GLU A 183 -9.66 -15.55 5.12
N ASN A 184 -8.69 -16.26 4.55
CA ASN A 184 -7.56 -16.80 5.31
C ASN A 184 -6.63 -15.69 5.80
N LEU A 185 -6.34 -14.70 4.95
CA LEU A 185 -5.53 -13.54 5.31
C LEU A 185 -6.17 -12.73 6.43
N ALA A 186 -7.49 -12.55 6.42
CA ALA A 186 -8.21 -11.80 7.45
C ALA A 186 -8.05 -12.41 8.86
N ARG A 187 -7.68 -13.70 8.96
CA ARG A 187 -7.37 -14.40 10.21
C ARG A 187 -5.90 -14.32 10.61
N SER A 188 -5.04 -13.68 9.81
CA SER A 188 -3.63 -13.51 10.12
C SER A 188 -3.40 -12.32 11.05
N GLU A 189 -2.42 -12.43 11.94
CA GLU A 189 -2.05 -11.33 12.82
C GLU A 189 -1.56 -10.11 12.02
N GLN A 190 -0.83 -10.33 10.91
CA GLN A 190 -0.36 -9.28 10.02
C GLN A 190 -1.51 -8.41 9.51
N TRP A 191 -2.61 -9.03 9.11
CA TRP A 191 -3.79 -8.31 8.62
C TRP A 191 -4.40 -7.41 9.69
N THR A 192 -4.45 -7.86 10.95
CA THR A 192 -5.03 -7.08 12.06
C THR A 192 -4.25 -5.80 12.40
N LYS A 193 -2.97 -5.72 12.02
CA LYS A 193 -2.12 -4.54 12.27
C LYS A 193 -2.14 -3.51 11.14
N VAL A 194 -2.55 -3.91 9.95
CA VAL A 194 -2.64 -3.01 8.80
C VAL A 194 -3.64 -1.88 9.09
N LYS A 195 -3.22 -0.64 8.85
CA LYS A 195 -4.06 0.55 8.99
C LYS A 195 -4.58 1.06 7.64
N ALA A 196 -3.86 0.75 6.56
CA ALA A 196 -4.23 1.15 5.21
C ALA A 196 -4.16 -0.03 4.24
N LEU A 197 -5.25 -0.26 3.51
CA LEU A 197 -5.37 -1.35 2.56
C LEU A 197 -5.72 -0.81 1.18
N LYS A 198 -4.92 -1.18 0.18
CA LYS A 198 -5.28 -1.12 -1.23
C LYS A 198 -5.56 -2.54 -1.72
N LEU A 199 -6.76 -2.81 -2.19
CA LEU A 199 -7.14 -4.16 -2.59
C LEU A 199 -7.76 -4.17 -3.98
N HIS A 200 -7.28 -5.10 -4.79
CA HIS A 200 -7.89 -5.45 -6.06
C HIS A 200 -8.40 -6.89 -6.03
N THR A 201 -9.70 -7.10 -6.27
CA THR A 201 -10.28 -8.43 -6.35
C THR A 201 -11.44 -8.48 -7.34
N ARG A 202 -11.65 -9.64 -7.97
CA ARG A 202 -12.85 -9.91 -8.78
C ARG A 202 -14.02 -10.42 -7.96
N ASP A 203 -13.78 -10.70 -6.67
CA ASP A 203 -14.79 -11.20 -5.77
C ASP A 203 -15.46 -10.06 -4.98
N GLN A 204 -16.50 -10.44 -4.24
CA GLN A 204 -17.09 -9.59 -3.22
C GLN A 204 -16.32 -9.78 -1.91
N ILE A 205 -16.10 -8.68 -1.18
CA ILE A 205 -15.47 -8.71 0.14
C ILE A 205 -16.51 -8.75 1.26
N ASP A 206 -16.14 -9.36 2.39
CA ASP A 206 -16.88 -9.21 3.64
C ASP A 206 -16.41 -7.92 4.35
N PRO A 207 -17.32 -6.97 4.67
CA PRO A 207 -16.97 -5.76 5.42
C PRO A 207 -16.26 -6.05 6.75
N ARG A 208 -16.54 -7.18 7.40
CA ARG A 208 -15.93 -7.57 8.67
C ARG A 208 -14.42 -7.79 8.56
N TRP A 209 -13.91 -8.08 7.38
CA TRP A 209 -12.48 -8.24 7.16
C TRP A 209 -11.72 -6.92 7.19
N VAL A 210 -12.40 -5.79 6.98
CA VAL A 210 -11.74 -4.49 6.78
C VAL A 210 -12.26 -3.41 7.72
N SER A 211 -13.05 -3.76 8.74
CA SER A 211 -13.66 -2.80 9.67
C SER A 211 -12.63 -2.03 10.51
N HIS A 212 -11.46 -2.62 10.77
CA HIS A 212 -10.35 -1.96 11.48
C HIS A 212 -9.49 -1.05 10.58
N ILE A 213 -9.66 -1.13 9.25
CA ILE A 213 -8.84 -0.40 8.29
C ILE A 213 -9.27 1.06 8.24
N GLN A 214 -8.34 1.96 8.51
CA GLN A 214 -8.57 3.41 8.55
C GLN A 214 -8.57 4.03 7.13
N ARG A 215 -7.71 3.52 6.25
CA ARG A 215 -7.58 4.02 4.87
C ARG A 215 -7.82 2.86 3.91
N LEU A 216 -9.03 2.76 3.40
CA LEU A 216 -9.47 1.65 2.58
C LEU A 216 -9.66 2.11 1.13
N ASN A 217 -8.91 1.51 0.21
CA ASN A 217 -9.05 1.72 -1.23
C ASN A 217 -9.24 0.37 -1.92
N ILE A 218 -10.48 0.04 -2.29
CA ILE A 218 -10.81 -1.26 -2.86
C ILE A 218 -11.40 -1.14 -4.25
N ARG A 219 -10.99 -2.06 -5.12
CA ARG A 219 -11.64 -2.33 -6.39
C ARG A 219 -12.08 -3.79 -6.40
N VAL A 220 -13.39 -4.00 -6.32
CA VAL A 220 -14.03 -5.32 -6.14
C VAL A 220 -14.88 -5.69 -7.34
N GLY A 221 -15.19 -6.98 -7.51
CA GLY A 221 -16.07 -7.43 -8.60
C GLY A 221 -17.45 -6.79 -8.50
N LYS A 222 -18.16 -7.20 -7.45
CA LYS A 222 -19.50 -6.74 -7.12
C LYS A 222 -19.56 -6.41 -5.64
N LEU A 223 -20.47 -5.53 -5.26
CA LEU A 223 -20.74 -5.22 -3.87
C LEU A 223 -22.25 -5.09 -3.67
N SER A 224 -22.81 -5.79 -2.69
CA SER A 224 -24.22 -5.66 -2.38
C SER A 224 -24.52 -4.34 -1.65
N PRO A 225 -25.74 -3.80 -1.76
CA PRO A 225 -26.17 -2.64 -0.97
C PRO A 225 -25.94 -2.80 0.54
N GLY A 226 -26.14 -4.01 1.07
CA GLY A 226 -25.88 -4.33 2.48
C GLY A 226 -24.40 -4.20 2.84
N CYS A 227 -23.49 -4.70 2.00
CA CYS A 227 -22.05 -4.57 2.25
C CYS A 227 -21.60 -3.10 2.21
N ILE A 228 -22.12 -2.30 1.28
CA ILE A 228 -21.85 -0.86 1.22
C ILE A 228 -22.31 -0.18 2.51
N SER A 229 -23.53 -0.49 2.97
CA SER A 229 -24.08 0.04 4.22
C SER A 229 -23.16 -0.27 5.41
N SER A 230 -22.71 -1.51 5.55
CA SER A 230 -21.85 -1.92 6.65
C SER A 230 -20.49 -1.20 6.61
N LEU A 231 -19.83 -1.12 5.45
CA LEU A 231 -18.56 -0.39 5.31
C LEU A 231 -18.70 1.09 5.71
N LEU A 232 -19.80 1.73 5.31
CA LEU A 232 -20.03 3.14 5.60
C LEU A 232 -20.40 3.40 7.06
N LYS A 233 -21.11 2.47 7.73
CA LYS A 233 -21.47 2.62 9.14
C LYS A 233 -20.23 2.73 10.03
N ASP A 234 -19.20 1.94 9.75
CA ASP A 234 -17.95 1.98 10.52
C ASP A 234 -17.26 3.34 10.37
N LEU A 235 -17.26 3.92 9.15
CA LEU A 235 -16.69 5.24 8.88
C LEU A 235 -17.51 6.41 9.45
N LEU A 236 -18.83 6.25 9.53
CA LEU A 236 -19.75 7.23 10.10
C LEU A 236 -19.80 7.21 11.63
N SER A 237 -19.10 6.27 12.27
CA SER A 237 -18.94 6.31 13.73
C SER A 237 -18.11 7.53 14.13
N ASN A 238 -18.44 8.18 15.25
CA ASN A 238 -17.81 9.44 15.66
C ASN A 238 -16.33 9.31 16.11
N ASN A 239 -15.75 8.11 16.10
CA ASN A 239 -14.43 7.80 16.67
C ASN A 239 -13.36 7.47 15.62
N VAL A 240 -13.57 7.82 14.35
CA VAL A 240 -12.62 7.48 13.29
C VAL A 240 -11.43 8.48 13.26
N PRO A 241 -10.17 8.01 13.26
CA PRO A 241 -9.00 8.87 13.23
C PRO A 241 -9.00 9.86 12.06
N HIS A 242 -8.42 11.05 12.27
CA HIS A 242 -8.30 12.07 11.23
C HIS A 242 -7.53 11.52 10.01
N GLY A 243 -8.04 11.79 8.80
CA GLY A 243 -7.46 11.32 7.54
C GLY A 243 -7.87 9.90 7.12
N SER A 244 -8.85 9.31 7.80
CA SER A 244 -9.46 8.05 7.39
C SER A 244 -10.41 8.23 6.21
N PHE A 245 -10.44 7.27 5.30
CA PHE A 245 -11.31 7.30 4.12
C PHE A 245 -11.65 5.89 3.64
N ILE A 246 -12.79 5.78 2.96
CA ILE A 246 -13.20 4.60 2.21
C ILE A 246 -13.45 5.01 0.76
N SER A 247 -12.69 4.39 -0.15
CA SER A 247 -12.85 4.49 -1.59
C SER A 247 -13.18 3.11 -2.13
N VAL A 248 -14.35 2.97 -2.75
CA VAL A 248 -14.83 1.71 -3.33
C VAL A 248 -15.11 1.88 -4.81
N SER A 249 -14.53 1.00 -5.61
CA SER A 249 -14.83 0.85 -7.04
C SER A 249 -15.37 -0.55 -7.31
N THR A 250 -16.41 -0.69 -8.13
CA THR A 250 -16.93 -2.00 -8.56
C THR A 250 -16.74 -2.23 -10.06
N TYR A 251 -16.49 -3.47 -10.45
CA TYR A 251 -16.44 -3.89 -11.87
C TYR A 251 -17.82 -4.07 -12.49
N TYR A 252 -18.77 -4.52 -11.68
CA TYR A 252 -20.16 -4.69 -12.08
C TYR A 252 -21.03 -3.60 -11.43
N PRO A 253 -22.12 -3.19 -12.10
CA PRO A 253 -23.08 -2.26 -11.52
C PRO A 253 -23.62 -2.77 -10.18
N VAL A 254 -23.81 -1.86 -9.24
CA VAL A 254 -24.51 -2.18 -8.00
C VAL A 254 -26.00 -2.29 -8.33
N VAL A 255 -26.49 -3.51 -8.51
CA VAL A 255 -27.92 -3.75 -8.81
C VAL A 255 -28.72 -3.56 -7.53
N ASN A 256 -29.44 -2.44 -7.45
CA ASN A 256 -30.29 -2.11 -6.32
C ASN A 256 -31.61 -2.87 -6.43
N THR A 257 -31.67 -4.11 -5.94
CA THR A 257 -32.88 -4.94 -6.06
C THR A 257 -34.06 -4.43 -5.24
N ARG A 258 -33.90 -3.38 -4.42
CA ARG A 258 -35.00 -2.61 -3.82
C ARG A 258 -34.57 -1.14 -3.67
N ASN A 259 -35.27 -0.22 -4.33
CA ASN A 259 -35.00 1.23 -4.39
C ASN A 259 -34.84 1.99 -3.05
N ALA A 260 -34.97 1.33 -1.90
CA ALA A 260 -34.96 1.93 -0.58
C ALA A 260 -33.55 2.02 0.06
N THR A 261 -32.66 1.03 -0.14
CA THR A 261 -31.50 0.89 0.78
C THR A 261 -30.37 1.87 0.47
N LEU A 262 -29.90 1.95 -0.79
CA LEU A 262 -28.81 2.87 -1.17
C LEU A 262 -29.25 4.34 -1.11
N ASN A 263 -30.45 4.65 -1.59
CA ASN A 263 -30.96 6.02 -1.56
C ASN A 263 -31.10 6.55 -0.12
N ASN A 264 -31.55 5.72 0.82
CA ASN A 264 -31.59 6.12 2.23
C ASN A 264 -30.19 6.29 2.85
N ILE A 265 -29.20 5.51 2.41
CA ILE A 265 -27.81 5.66 2.84
C ILE A 265 -27.20 6.96 2.30
N PHE A 266 -27.39 7.25 1.01
CA PHE A 266 -26.96 8.51 0.42
C PHE A 266 -27.66 9.70 1.06
N LYS A 267 -28.97 9.61 1.33
CA LYS A 267 -29.70 10.64 2.09
C LYS A 267 -29.11 10.86 3.49
N LYS A 268 -28.74 9.80 4.21
CA LYS A 268 -28.08 9.90 5.54
C LYS A 268 -26.67 10.50 5.47
N LEU A 269 -25.90 10.18 4.44
CA LEU A 269 -24.57 10.76 4.19
C LEU A 269 -24.67 12.26 3.89
N ILE A 270 -25.66 12.64 3.08
CA ILE A 270 -25.95 14.04 2.75
C ILE A 270 -26.44 14.78 4.00
N SER A 271 -27.37 14.22 4.78
CA SER A 271 -27.85 14.86 6.01
C SER A 271 -26.73 15.02 7.06
N ALA A 272 -25.83 14.05 7.18
CA ALA A 272 -24.68 14.14 8.08
C ALA A 272 -23.63 15.18 7.64
N SER A 273 -23.53 15.48 6.34
CA SER A 273 -22.65 16.52 5.79
C SER A 273 -23.29 17.92 5.77
N VAL A 274 -24.62 18.00 5.82
CA VAL A 274 -25.38 19.27 5.88
C VAL A 274 -25.59 19.74 7.32
N ALA A 275 -25.59 18.85 8.33
CA ALA A 275 -25.70 19.21 9.75
C ALA A 275 -24.54 20.09 10.29
N SER A 276 -23.50 20.33 9.49
CA SER A 276 -22.37 21.22 9.80
C SER A 276 -22.37 22.54 9.02
N VAL A 277 -23.45 22.88 8.31
CA VAL A 277 -23.61 24.19 7.65
C VAL A 277 -24.53 25.06 8.52
N PRO A 278 -24.14 26.28 8.93
CA PRO A 278 -25.06 27.18 9.62
C PRO A 278 -26.23 27.48 8.68
N SER A 279 -27.46 27.23 9.15
CA SER A 279 -28.67 27.60 8.43
C SER A 279 -28.73 29.11 8.25
N SER A 280 -28.83 29.60 7.01
CA SER A 280 -29.34 30.94 6.75
C SER A 280 -30.86 30.97 6.94
N ALA A 281 -31.38 32.16 7.21
CA ALA A 281 -32.60 32.43 7.96
C ALA A 281 -33.95 31.96 7.39
N ASP A 282 -34.02 31.34 6.20
CA ASP A 282 -35.31 31.01 5.56
C ASP A 282 -35.49 29.52 5.22
N GLY A 283 -34.95 28.62 6.03
CA GLY A 283 -35.57 27.33 6.40
C GLY A 283 -36.07 26.33 5.34
N GLN A 284 -35.89 26.55 4.04
CA GLN A 284 -36.44 25.69 2.99
C GLN A 284 -35.35 25.25 2.03
N ILE A 285 -34.98 23.97 2.13
CA ILE A 285 -34.07 23.31 1.20
C ILE A 285 -34.88 23.07 -0.08
N ASP A 286 -34.51 23.74 -1.17
CA ASP A 286 -35.04 23.49 -2.51
C ASP A 286 -34.51 22.12 -3.01
N TYR A 287 -35.35 21.11 -2.84
CA TYR A 287 -35.05 19.73 -3.22
C TYR A 287 -34.97 19.55 -4.75
N ASP A 288 -35.60 20.41 -5.53
CA ASP A 288 -35.58 20.34 -7.00
C ASP A 288 -34.28 20.95 -7.56
N ALA A 289 -33.79 22.05 -6.96
CA ALA A 289 -32.46 22.58 -7.27
C ALA A 289 -31.32 21.62 -6.87
N LEU A 290 -31.50 20.87 -5.78
CA LEU A 290 -30.56 19.84 -5.35
C LEU A 290 -30.59 18.60 -6.26
N ALA A 291 -31.77 18.18 -6.71
CA ALA A 291 -31.94 17.10 -7.69
C ALA A 291 -31.32 17.46 -9.05
N ALA A 292 -31.50 18.70 -9.52
CA ALA A 292 -30.87 19.20 -10.75
C ALA A 292 -29.33 19.25 -10.67
N LYS A 293 -28.77 19.61 -9.50
CA LYS A 293 -27.31 19.54 -9.25
C LYS A 293 -26.78 18.11 -9.21
N ILE A 294 -27.56 17.16 -8.70
CA ILE A 294 -27.22 15.73 -8.73
C ILE A 294 -27.25 15.19 -10.17
N GLU A 295 -28.17 15.68 -11.00
CA GLU A 295 -28.26 15.31 -12.42
C GLU A 295 -27.11 15.88 -13.26
N MET A 296 -26.60 17.06 -12.92
CA MET A 296 -25.37 17.64 -13.47
C MET A 296 -24.07 16.92 -13.05
N LEU A 297 -24.11 16.13 -11.97
CA LEU A 297 -22.98 15.31 -11.52
C LEU A 297 -22.95 13.90 -12.14
N ARG A 298 -23.93 13.56 -13.00
CA ARG A 298 -23.83 12.36 -13.84
C ARG A 298 -22.72 12.57 -14.86
N PRO A 299 -21.70 11.68 -14.95
CA PRO A 299 -20.67 11.78 -15.97
C PRO A 299 -21.33 11.71 -17.34
N ASN A 300 -21.14 12.77 -18.13
CA ASN A 300 -21.45 12.74 -19.55
C ASN A 300 -20.68 11.57 -20.18
N ARG A 301 -21.43 10.83 -20.99
CA ARG A 301 -21.08 9.61 -21.71
C ARG A 301 -19.63 9.62 -22.18
N TYR A 302 -18.79 8.76 -21.61
CA TYR A 302 -17.90 7.76 -22.20
C TYR A 302 -17.20 7.09 -21.00
N TRP A 303 -16.99 5.77 -21.02
CA TRP A 303 -16.59 4.89 -19.88
C TRP A 303 -17.73 4.36 -18.99
N LYS A 304 -18.74 3.72 -19.60
CA LYS A 304 -19.71 2.88 -18.89
C LYS A 304 -19.00 1.64 -18.33
N ARG A 305 -18.76 1.54 -17.01
CA ARG A 305 -18.87 0.30 -16.18
C ARG A 305 -18.28 0.39 -14.76
N ALA A 306 -17.63 1.48 -14.34
CA ALA A 306 -17.13 1.61 -12.97
C ALA A 306 -17.97 2.62 -12.16
N HIS A 307 -18.55 2.18 -11.05
CA HIS A 307 -19.08 3.08 -10.03
C HIS A 307 -17.96 3.38 -9.03
N ASN A 308 -17.71 4.66 -8.76
CA ASN A 308 -16.76 5.10 -7.73
C ASN A 308 -17.54 5.76 -6.60
N ILE A 309 -17.36 5.27 -5.37
CA ILE A 309 -17.84 5.90 -4.15
C ILE A 309 -16.59 6.33 -3.38
N ASP A 310 -16.34 7.63 -3.30
CA ASP A 310 -15.28 8.23 -2.49
C ASP A 310 -15.93 8.90 -1.28
N THR A 311 -15.71 8.36 -0.08
CA THR A 311 -16.22 8.90 1.18
C THR A 311 -15.06 9.24 2.10
N ARG A 312 -14.97 10.52 2.46
CA ARG A 312 -13.95 11.09 3.34
C ARG A 312 -14.57 11.41 4.70
N ALA A 313 -13.82 11.21 5.79
CA ALA A 313 -14.30 11.51 7.14
C ALA A 313 -14.59 13.02 7.32
N LEU A 314 -15.68 13.34 8.02
CA LEU A 314 -16.15 14.71 8.29
C LEU A 314 -15.09 15.59 8.97
N ASN A 315 -14.21 14.99 9.76
CA ASN A 315 -13.12 15.69 10.45
C ASN A 315 -12.03 16.23 9.52
N GLN A 316 -11.93 15.72 8.28
CA GLN A 316 -10.98 16.20 7.27
C GLN A 316 -11.29 17.63 6.77
N PHE A 317 -12.52 18.10 6.97
CA PHE A 317 -12.96 19.43 6.55
C PHE A 317 -12.88 20.49 7.65
N LYS A 318 -12.45 20.13 8.87
CA LYS A 318 -12.48 21.06 10.02
C LYS A 318 -11.55 22.28 9.89
N ASN A 319 -10.66 22.32 8.89
CA ASN A 319 -9.80 23.46 8.57
C ASN A 319 -9.97 23.99 7.12
N CYS A 320 -11.03 23.59 6.39
CA CYS A 320 -11.36 24.17 5.09
C CYS A 320 -12.26 25.41 5.33
N TYR A 321 -11.74 26.62 5.07
CA TYR A 321 -12.53 27.87 5.04
C TYR A 321 -13.57 27.93 3.89
N PHE A 322 -13.60 26.89 3.04
CA PHE A 322 -14.53 26.75 1.93
C PHE A 322 -15.41 25.51 2.14
N SER A 323 -16.60 25.53 1.55
CA SER A 323 -17.52 24.38 1.60
C SER A 323 -16.82 23.07 1.18
N PRO A 324 -17.19 21.90 1.72
CA PRO A 324 -16.58 20.60 1.37
C PRO A 324 -16.54 20.32 -0.14
N ILE A 325 -17.51 20.85 -0.89
CA ILE A 325 -17.59 20.75 -2.36
C ILE A 325 -16.49 21.58 -3.05
N GLN A 326 -16.19 22.78 -2.54
CA GLN A 326 -15.14 23.63 -3.09
C GLN A 326 -13.73 23.07 -2.84
N CYS A 327 -13.49 22.42 -1.70
CA CYS A 327 -12.19 21.77 -1.43
C CYS A 327 -11.93 20.60 -2.41
N VAL A 328 -12.96 19.83 -2.80
CA VAL A 328 -12.85 18.74 -3.80
C VAL A 328 -12.62 19.28 -5.23
N LEU A 329 -13.25 20.40 -5.59
CA LEU A 329 -13.08 21.00 -6.92
C LEU A 329 -11.70 21.68 -7.10
N MET A 330 -11.13 22.24 -6.03
CA MET A 330 -9.79 22.85 -6.05
C MET A 330 -8.66 21.82 -6.17
N GLU A 331 -8.78 20.65 -5.53
CA GLU A 331 -7.79 19.56 -5.67
C GLU A 331 -7.73 19.00 -7.10
N ARG A 332 -8.87 18.97 -7.81
CA ARG A 332 -8.93 18.48 -9.20
C ARG A 332 -8.34 19.45 -10.22
N ARG A 333 -8.16 20.72 -9.89
CA ARG A 333 -7.53 21.72 -10.78
C ARG A 333 -6.00 21.76 -10.68
N ARG A 334 -5.40 21.04 -9.72
CA ARG A 334 -3.94 20.95 -9.53
C ARG A 334 -3.30 19.70 -10.14
N LYS A 335 -4.06 18.93 -10.91
CA LYS A 335 -3.57 17.91 -11.85
C LYS A 335 -4.07 18.27 -13.23
#